data_AF-A0A2G7M2T8-F1
#
_entry.id   AF-A0A2G7M2T8-F1
#
_cell.length_a   1.000
_cell.length_b   1.000
_cell.length_c   1.000
_cell.angle_alpha   90.00
_cell.angle_beta   90.00
_cell.angle_gamma   90.00
#
_symmetry.space_group_name_H-M   'P 1'
#
loop_
_entity.id
_entity.type
_entity.pdbx_description
1 polymer ?
#
loop_
_entity_poly.entity_id
_entity_poly.type
_entity_poly.pdbx_seq_one_letter_code
_entity_poly.pdbx_strand_id
1 'polypeptide(L)'
;MTANKTGNGVSIIVCTNRPQFFDNILQNYNRQRYKAKELIIILNHDSMNLQLYQNRVRKHANVSVYQVPESISLGQSLNAGITRAQFPLIAKFDDDDYYSPFYLKEQVNGLRRTKSDIVGKHSCLVYLGASKTLLVRSPKEKNKYVEFIQGGTLLFKREILKKVRFTDRSIGEDVTFLRQCRKRGFKTYATSPYNYVYHRRQNKKSHTWRADDSFYLEGSKRLAVTENFRSYADKEL
;
A
#
# COMPACT_ATOMS: atom_id res chain seq x y z
N MET A 1 22.13 -19.94 3.81
CA MET A 1 22.31 -18.86 4.80
C MET A 1 20.94 -18.36 5.23
N THR A 2 20.43 -18.88 6.35
CA THR A 2 19.16 -18.46 6.96
C THR A 2 19.34 -17.06 7.53
N ALA A 3 18.94 -16.04 6.76
CA ALA A 3 18.89 -14.68 7.26
C ALA A 3 18.07 -14.67 8.55
N ASN A 4 18.71 -14.22 9.62
CA ASN A 4 18.12 -14.00 10.93
C ASN A 4 16.74 -13.33 10.72
N LYS A 5 15.64 -14.07 10.91
CA LYS A 5 14.27 -13.56 10.77
C LYS A 5 14.00 -12.62 11.94
N THR A 6 14.63 -11.44 11.88
CA THR A 6 14.52 -10.37 12.87
C THR A 6 13.05 -10.00 13.07
N GLY A 7 12.69 -9.63 14.31
CA GLY A 7 11.30 -9.38 14.75
C GLY A 7 10.56 -8.22 14.06
N ASN A 8 11.12 -7.63 13.00
CA ASN A 8 10.55 -6.48 12.27
C ASN A 8 10.52 -6.65 10.74
N GLY A 9 10.73 -7.85 10.18
CA GLY A 9 10.60 -8.02 8.73
C GLY A 9 9.20 -7.64 8.23
N VAL A 10 9.08 -7.28 6.94
CA VAL A 10 7.81 -6.88 6.32
C VAL A 10 7.50 -7.70 5.08
N SER A 11 6.31 -8.32 5.04
CA SER A 11 5.74 -8.91 3.84
C SER A 11 4.86 -7.87 3.15
N ILE A 12 5.28 -7.43 1.97
CA ILE A 12 4.52 -6.51 1.13
C ILE A 12 3.58 -7.33 0.25
N ILE A 13 2.29 -7.07 0.37
CA ILE A 13 1.25 -7.73 -0.41
C ILE A 13 0.73 -6.75 -1.46
N VAL A 14 0.73 -7.19 -2.71
CA VAL A 14 0.17 -6.45 -3.83
C VAL A 14 -0.79 -7.37 -4.58
N CYS A 15 -2.02 -6.91 -4.79
CA CYS A 15 -2.98 -7.57 -5.67
C CYS A 15 -3.09 -6.77 -6.96
N THR A 16 -3.10 -7.45 -8.10
CA THR A 16 -3.24 -6.78 -9.40
C THR A 16 -4.04 -7.63 -10.37
N ASN A 17 -4.95 -6.98 -11.07
CA ASN A 17 -5.62 -7.47 -12.27
C ASN A 17 -5.20 -6.65 -13.52
N ARG A 18 -4.10 -5.89 -13.40
CA ARG A 18 -3.66 -4.87 -14.36
C ARG A 18 -2.21 -5.13 -14.80
N PRO A 19 -2.00 -5.95 -15.84
CA PRO A 19 -0.67 -6.28 -16.39
C PRO A 19 0.27 -5.08 -16.56
N GLN A 20 -0.27 -3.94 -16.99
CA GLN A 20 0.47 -2.72 -17.26
C GLN A 20 1.16 -2.10 -16.02
N PHE A 21 0.72 -2.46 -14.81
CA PHE A 21 1.30 -1.95 -13.57
C PHE A 21 2.35 -2.88 -12.95
N PHE A 22 2.61 -4.04 -13.54
CA PHE A 22 3.54 -5.02 -12.98
C PHE A 22 4.95 -4.46 -12.78
N ASP A 23 5.45 -3.65 -13.73
CA ASP A 23 6.76 -3.02 -13.59
C ASP A 23 6.76 -1.95 -12.48
N ASN A 24 5.66 -1.22 -12.29
CA ASN A 24 5.55 -0.26 -11.19
C ASN A 24 5.63 -0.97 -9.83
N ILE A 25 4.97 -2.14 -9.69
CA ILE A 25 5.07 -2.98 -8.49
C ILE A 25 6.52 -3.32 -8.17
N LEU A 26 7.25 -3.88 -9.16
CA LEU A 26 8.64 -4.28 -8.97
C LEU A 26 9.52 -3.08 -8.65
N GLN A 27 9.35 -1.96 -9.35
CA GLN A 27 10.15 -0.77 -9.08
C GLN A 27 9.86 -0.19 -7.68
N ASN A 28 8.59 -0.16 -7.24
CA ASN A 28 8.20 0.27 -5.88
C ASN A 28 8.86 -0.60 -4.81
N TYR A 29 8.90 -1.92 -5.00
CA TYR A 29 9.59 -2.83 -4.09
C TYR A 29 11.10 -2.63 -4.10
N ASN A 30 11.73 -2.65 -5.28
CA ASN A 30 13.18 -2.61 -5.44
C ASN A 30 13.78 -1.33 -4.83
N ARG A 31 13.09 -0.19 -4.97
CA ARG A 31 13.58 1.10 -4.46
C ARG A 31 13.52 1.25 -2.93
N GLN A 32 12.74 0.43 -2.19
CA GLN A 32 12.66 0.57 -0.72
C GLN A 32 14.03 0.33 -0.07
N ARG A 33 14.50 1.27 0.76
CA ARG A 33 15.76 1.16 1.52
C ARG A 33 15.64 0.30 2.78
N TYR A 34 14.46 -0.25 3.07
CA TYR A 34 14.25 -1.25 4.13
C TYR A 34 14.70 -2.63 3.65
N LYS A 35 15.61 -3.29 4.39
CA LYS A 35 16.27 -4.53 3.92
C LYS A 35 15.47 -5.80 4.20
N ALA A 36 14.89 -5.92 5.39
CA ALA A 36 14.15 -7.11 5.81
C ALA A 36 12.73 -7.11 5.23
N LYS A 37 12.61 -7.34 3.92
CA LYS A 37 11.34 -7.33 3.20
C LYS A 37 11.25 -8.49 2.21
N GLU A 38 10.01 -8.87 1.92
CA GLU A 38 9.63 -9.69 0.77
C GLU A 38 8.43 -9.04 0.06
N LEU A 39 8.21 -9.44 -1.20
CA LEU A 39 7.07 -9.06 -2.00
C LEU A 39 6.28 -10.31 -2.41
N ILE A 40 4.98 -10.27 -2.16
CA ILE A 40 4.02 -11.30 -2.58
C ILE A 40 3.01 -10.63 -3.50
N ILE A 41 3.04 -11.01 -4.77
CA ILE A 41 2.13 -10.50 -5.79
C ILE A 41 1.02 -11.52 -6.03
N ILE A 42 -0.22 -11.08 -5.94
CA ILE A 42 -1.42 -11.86 -6.26
C ILE A 42 -2.02 -11.34 -7.56
N LEU A 43 -1.94 -12.16 -8.60
CA LEU A 43 -2.63 -11.93 -9.87
C LEU A 43 -4.11 -12.31 -9.69
N ASN A 44 -5.02 -11.40 -10.02
CA ASN A 44 -6.47 -11.59 -9.86
C ASN A 44 -7.17 -11.30 -11.20
N HIS A 45 -6.70 -11.97 -12.25
CA HIS A 45 -7.27 -11.93 -13.59
C HIS A 45 -6.88 -13.22 -14.31
N ASP A 46 -7.85 -13.95 -14.86
CA ASP A 46 -7.60 -15.33 -15.32
C ASP A 46 -6.67 -15.37 -16.54
N SER A 47 -6.75 -14.35 -17.42
CA SER A 47 -5.87 -14.24 -18.58
C SER A 47 -4.40 -13.93 -18.27
N MET A 48 -4.05 -13.58 -17.02
CA MET A 48 -2.66 -13.33 -16.64
C MET A 48 -1.91 -14.65 -16.45
N ASN A 49 -1.11 -15.05 -17.45
CA ASN A 49 -0.33 -16.29 -17.40
C ASN A 49 0.67 -16.29 -16.22
N LEU A 50 0.38 -17.07 -15.17
CA LEU A 50 1.20 -17.14 -13.95
C LEU A 50 2.67 -17.46 -14.23
N GLN A 51 2.95 -18.44 -15.10
CA GLN A 51 4.32 -18.86 -15.40
C GLN A 51 5.14 -17.72 -16.00
N LEU A 52 4.54 -16.89 -16.86
CA LEU A 52 5.17 -15.71 -17.44
C LEU A 52 5.59 -14.72 -16.35
N TYR A 53 4.72 -14.43 -15.38
CA TYR A 53 5.04 -13.49 -14.30
C TYR A 53 6.02 -14.06 -13.28
N GLN A 54 5.94 -15.36 -12.98
CA GLN A 54 6.95 -16.04 -12.18
C GLN A 54 8.33 -15.96 -12.86
N ASN A 55 8.39 -16.14 -14.18
CA ASN A 55 9.63 -16.00 -14.94
C ASN A 55 10.21 -14.58 -14.87
N ARG A 56 9.35 -13.55 -14.93
CA ARG A 56 9.77 -12.14 -14.77
C ARG A 56 10.42 -11.87 -13.43
N VAL A 57 9.98 -12.52 -12.34
CA VAL A 57 10.50 -12.27 -11.00
C VAL A 57 11.65 -13.18 -10.57
N ARG A 58 12.04 -14.19 -11.37
CA ARG A 58 13.10 -15.17 -11.01
C ARG A 58 14.42 -14.53 -10.56
N LYS A 59 14.74 -13.35 -11.09
CA LYS A 59 15.99 -12.62 -10.76
C LYS A 59 15.87 -11.73 -9.51
N HIS A 60 14.66 -11.57 -8.97
CA HIS A 60 14.41 -10.71 -7.82
C HIS A 60 14.38 -11.55 -6.54
N ALA A 61 15.30 -11.27 -5.62
CA ALA A 61 15.31 -11.91 -4.31
C ALA A 61 14.06 -11.54 -3.49
N ASN A 62 13.49 -12.55 -2.81
CA ASN A 62 12.32 -12.42 -1.95
C ASN A 62 11.08 -11.85 -2.68
N VAL A 63 10.90 -12.19 -3.96
CA VAL A 63 9.67 -11.86 -4.70
C VAL A 63 8.99 -13.16 -5.12
N SER A 64 7.70 -13.27 -4.84
CA SER A 64 6.87 -14.40 -5.24
C SER A 64 5.59 -13.93 -5.92
N VAL A 65 5.10 -14.74 -6.87
CA VAL A 65 3.88 -14.45 -7.64
C VAL A 65 2.97 -15.67 -7.56
N TYR A 66 1.71 -15.41 -7.24
CA TYR A 66 0.62 -16.37 -7.21
C TYR A 66 -0.56 -15.83 -7.98
N GLN A 67 -1.49 -16.70 -8.35
CA GLN A 67 -2.73 -16.32 -9.00
C GLN A 67 -3.92 -16.85 -8.21
N VAL A 68 -4.99 -16.07 -8.16
CA VAL A 68 -6.31 -16.48 -7.69
C VAL A 68 -7.33 -16.23 -8.80
N PRO A 69 -8.45 -16.97 -8.85
CA PRO A 69 -9.50 -16.72 -9.83
C PRO A 69 -9.99 -15.28 -9.81
N GLU A 70 -10.37 -14.72 -10.95
CA GLU A 70 -10.87 -13.34 -11.06
C GLU A 70 -12.17 -13.08 -10.28
N SER A 71 -12.92 -14.13 -9.98
CA SER A 71 -14.12 -14.08 -9.13
C SER A 71 -13.81 -13.78 -7.65
N ILE A 72 -12.56 -13.98 -7.22
CA ILE A 72 -12.12 -13.70 -5.85
C ILE A 72 -11.98 -12.19 -5.65
N SER A 73 -12.60 -11.66 -4.59
CA SER A 73 -12.53 -10.23 -4.29
C SER A 73 -11.13 -9.74 -3.92
N LEU A 74 -10.91 -8.41 -3.94
CA LEU A 74 -9.66 -7.82 -3.47
C LEU A 74 -9.36 -8.19 -2.02
N GLY A 75 -10.36 -8.14 -1.14
CA GLY A 75 -10.19 -8.52 0.26
C GLY A 75 -9.73 -9.98 0.43
N GLN A 76 -10.30 -10.91 -0.31
CA GLN A 76 -9.86 -12.31 -0.29
C GLN A 76 -8.51 -12.52 -0.97
N SER A 77 -8.21 -11.77 -2.03
CA SER A 77 -6.90 -11.77 -2.68
C SER A 77 -5.80 -11.30 -1.71
N LEU A 78 -6.06 -10.25 -0.93
CA LEU A 78 -5.17 -9.79 0.13
C LEU A 78 -4.97 -10.88 1.19
N ASN A 79 -6.05 -11.51 1.67
CA ASN A 79 -5.95 -12.61 2.62
C ASN A 79 -5.10 -13.77 2.06
N ALA A 80 -5.28 -14.13 0.78
CA ALA A 80 -4.50 -15.16 0.11
C ALA A 80 -3.00 -14.79 0.01
N GLY A 81 -2.68 -13.52 -0.24
CA GLY A 81 -1.30 -13.04 -0.17
C GLY A 81 -0.72 -13.17 1.24
N ILE A 82 -1.49 -12.79 2.26
CA ILE A 82 -1.00 -12.78 3.63
C ILE A 82 -0.80 -14.20 4.20
N THR A 83 -1.57 -15.21 3.78
CA THR A 83 -1.31 -16.59 4.21
C THR A 83 0.07 -17.10 3.80
N ARG A 84 0.71 -16.47 2.81
CA ARG A 84 2.06 -16.80 2.32
C ARG A 84 3.15 -15.93 2.94
N ALA A 85 2.78 -14.90 3.71
CA ALA A 85 3.71 -13.99 4.37
C ALA A 85 4.61 -14.76 5.34
N GLN A 86 5.90 -14.49 5.31
CA GLN A 86 6.90 -15.07 6.23
C GLN A 86 7.22 -14.15 7.41
N PHE A 87 6.95 -12.86 7.28
CA PHE A 87 7.35 -11.84 8.26
C PHE A 87 6.24 -11.40 9.21
N PRO A 88 6.58 -10.82 10.38
CA PRO A 88 5.60 -10.42 11.38
C PRO A 88 4.81 -9.16 11.03
N LEU A 89 5.28 -8.33 10.10
CA LEU A 89 4.57 -7.14 9.64
C LEU A 89 4.05 -7.35 8.22
N ILE A 90 2.83 -6.87 7.98
CA ILE A 90 2.19 -6.89 6.66
C ILE A 90 2.07 -5.46 6.17
N ALA A 91 2.47 -5.21 4.92
CA ALA A 91 2.19 -3.95 4.23
C ALA A 91 1.32 -4.22 2.99
N LYS A 92 0.30 -3.39 2.75
CA LYS A 92 -0.45 -3.38 1.48
C LYS A 92 0.12 -2.29 0.59
N PHE A 93 0.51 -2.65 -0.62
CA PHE A 93 0.85 -1.69 -1.68
C PHE A 93 -0.19 -1.82 -2.79
N ASP A 94 -0.61 -0.67 -3.32
CA ASP A 94 -1.40 -0.61 -4.55
C ASP A 94 -0.45 -0.68 -5.76
N ASP A 95 -0.89 -1.34 -6.82
CA ASP A 95 -0.05 -1.62 -7.99
C ASP A 95 0.31 -0.36 -8.79
N ASP A 96 -0.46 0.71 -8.63
CA ASP A 96 -0.47 1.88 -9.49
C ASP A 96 -0.06 3.19 -8.79
N ASP A 97 0.13 3.14 -7.48
CA ASP A 97 0.63 4.25 -6.67
C ASP A 97 2.17 4.33 -6.66
N TYR A 98 2.69 5.42 -6.08
CA TYR A 98 4.12 5.62 -5.89
C TYR A 98 4.50 5.55 -4.42
N TYR A 99 5.49 4.72 -4.11
CA TYR A 99 6.11 4.57 -2.80
C TYR A 99 7.58 4.95 -2.91
N SER A 100 8.00 6.00 -2.21
CA SER A 100 9.39 6.47 -2.21
C SER A 100 10.37 5.43 -1.64
N PRO A 101 11.69 5.58 -1.83
CA PRO A 101 12.69 4.73 -1.18
C PRO A 101 12.62 4.68 0.35
N PHE A 102 12.03 5.69 0.99
CA PHE A 102 11.99 5.84 2.44
C PHE A 102 10.65 5.37 3.06
N TYR A 103 9.64 5.08 2.24
CA TYR A 103 8.28 4.78 2.68
C TYR A 103 8.22 3.67 3.73
N LEU A 104 8.78 2.50 3.44
CA LEU A 104 8.65 1.35 4.34
C LEU A 104 9.39 1.58 5.67
N LYS A 105 10.54 2.27 5.61
CA LYS A 105 11.31 2.67 6.79
C LYS A 105 10.49 3.63 7.66
N GLU A 106 9.77 4.58 7.07
CA GLU A 106 8.90 5.52 7.80
C GLU A 106 7.81 4.76 8.56
N GLN A 107 7.10 3.87 7.87
CA GLN A 107 5.99 3.15 8.46
C GLN A 107 6.47 2.24 9.60
N VAL A 108 7.52 1.45 9.40
CA VAL A 108 8.08 0.58 10.45
C VAL A 108 8.55 1.39 11.66
N ASN A 109 9.25 2.51 11.44
CA ASN A 109 9.67 3.39 12.52
C ASN A 109 8.47 4.01 13.25
N GLY A 110 7.44 4.43 12.50
CA GLY A 110 6.19 4.94 13.04
C GLY A 110 5.52 3.93 13.98
N LEU A 111 5.35 2.69 13.52
CA LEU A 111 4.71 1.62 14.28
C LEU A 111 5.45 1.36 15.59
N ARG A 112 6.79 1.30 15.53
CA ARG A 112 7.64 1.06 16.71
C ARG A 112 7.59 2.21 17.71
N ARG A 113 7.77 3.45 17.23
CA ARG A 113 7.83 4.64 18.08
C ARG A 113 6.53 4.87 18.84
N THR A 114 5.39 4.65 18.19
CA THR A 114 4.07 4.93 18.76
C THR A 114 3.46 3.71 19.44
N LYS A 115 4.12 2.54 19.35
CA LYS A 115 3.62 1.24 19.81
C LYS A 115 2.19 0.95 19.31
N SER A 116 1.84 1.46 18.13
CA SER A 116 0.53 1.20 17.52
C SER A 116 0.47 -0.22 16.93
N ASP A 117 -0.72 -0.67 16.57
CA ASP A 117 -0.92 -1.98 15.94
C ASP A 117 -0.95 -1.87 14.41
N ILE A 118 -1.39 -0.70 13.94
CA ILE A 118 -1.51 -0.32 12.54
C ILE A 118 -0.89 1.06 12.35
N VAL A 119 -0.22 1.26 11.23
CA VAL A 119 0.21 2.56 10.73
C VAL A 119 -0.13 2.74 9.26
N GLY A 120 -0.21 3.99 8.84
CA GLY A 120 -0.35 4.35 7.44
C GLY A 120 -0.31 5.85 7.28
N LYS A 121 -0.99 6.36 6.25
CA LYS A 121 -1.10 7.79 5.96
C LYS A 121 -2.57 8.16 5.87
N HIS A 122 -3.00 9.11 6.69
CA HIS A 122 -4.30 9.75 6.50
C HIS A 122 -4.08 10.98 5.63
N SER A 123 -3.28 11.93 6.12
CA SER A 123 -2.72 12.95 5.25
C SER A 123 -1.72 12.30 4.29
N CYS A 124 -1.84 12.60 3.00
CA CYS A 124 -0.99 12.03 1.96
C CYS A 124 -0.88 12.96 0.76
N LEU A 125 0.12 12.73 -0.08
CA LEU A 125 0.20 13.37 -1.38
C LEU A 125 -0.77 12.73 -2.37
N VAL A 126 -1.44 13.56 -3.15
CA VAL A 126 -2.30 13.14 -4.27
C VAL A 126 -1.81 13.85 -5.52
N TYR A 127 -1.48 13.09 -6.56
CA TYR A 127 -1.07 13.63 -7.85
C TYR A 127 -2.19 13.46 -8.89
N LEU A 128 -2.75 14.57 -9.35
CA LEU A 128 -3.75 14.63 -10.40
C LEU A 128 -3.03 14.64 -11.76
N GLY A 129 -2.96 13.48 -12.41
CA GLY A 129 -2.17 13.31 -13.64
C GLY A 129 -2.67 14.10 -14.85
N ALA A 130 -3.94 14.51 -14.87
CA ALA A 130 -4.50 15.33 -15.95
C ALA A 130 -4.00 16.77 -15.90
N SER A 131 -4.05 17.38 -14.71
CA SER A 131 -3.65 18.77 -14.48
C SER A 131 -2.21 18.92 -13.97
N LYS A 132 -1.46 17.81 -13.88
CA LYS A 132 -0.11 17.75 -13.30
C LYS A 132 -0.05 18.40 -11.90
N THR A 133 -1.15 18.34 -11.15
CA THR A 133 -1.30 19.05 -9.88
C THR A 133 -1.01 18.12 -8.71
N LEU A 134 -0.10 18.54 -7.83
CA LEU A 134 0.23 17.85 -6.59
C LEU A 134 -0.48 18.52 -5.41
N LEU A 135 -1.16 17.72 -4.60
CA LEU A 135 -1.92 18.14 -3.44
C LEU A 135 -1.41 17.44 -2.17
N VAL A 136 -1.59 18.06 -0.99
CA VAL A 136 -1.65 17.37 0.30
C VAL A 136 -3.11 17.24 0.69
N ARG A 137 -3.60 16.00 0.76
CA ARG A 137 -4.93 15.70 1.27
C ARG A 137 -4.93 15.68 2.80
N SER A 138 -6.00 16.17 3.41
CA SER A 138 -6.21 16.19 4.86
C SER A 138 -4.97 16.67 5.65
N PRO A 139 -4.41 17.86 5.39
CA PRO A 139 -3.08 18.27 5.89
C PRO A 139 -2.94 18.31 7.43
N LYS A 140 -4.07 18.32 8.16
CA LYS A 140 -4.15 18.26 9.63
C LYS A 140 -4.15 16.83 10.19
N GLU A 141 -4.25 15.81 9.34
CA GLU A 141 -4.36 14.40 9.70
C GLU A 141 -3.02 13.66 9.57
N LYS A 142 -1.98 14.22 10.18
CA LYS A 142 -0.61 13.68 10.15
C LYS A 142 -0.03 13.55 11.56
N ASN A 143 0.88 12.61 11.75
CA ASN A 143 1.60 12.40 13.01
C ASN A 143 0.70 12.28 14.25
N LYS A 144 -0.42 11.55 14.14
CA LYS A 144 -1.36 11.35 15.25
C LYS A 144 -2.11 10.03 15.12
N TYR A 145 -2.73 9.59 16.22
CA TYR A 145 -3.68 8.49 16.18
C TYR A 145 -4.93 8.91 15.39
N VAL A 146 -5.41 8.03 14.54
CA VAL A 146 -6.52 8.29 13.62
C VAL A 146 -7.40 7.06 13.50
N GLU A 147 -8.64 7.26 13.05
CA GLU A 147 -9.58 6.18 12.80
C GLU A 147 -9.45 5.60 11.40
N PHE A 148 -8.89 6.39 10.49
CA PHE A 148 -8.77 6.08 9.07
C PHE A 148 -7.38 6.46 8.53
N ILE A 149 -6.89 5.64 7.61
CA ILE A 149 -5.71 5.84 6.78
C ILE A 149 -6.03 5.31 5.38
N GLN A 150 -5.35 5.79 4.34
CA GLN A 150 -5.56 5.31 2.97
C GLN A 150 -5.20 3.82 2.87
N GLY A 151 -6.05 3.02 2.22
CA GLY A 151 -5.87 1.56 2.12
C GLY A 151 -4.54 1.12 1.52
N GLY A 152 -4.07 1.81 0.46
CA GLY A 152 -2.76 1.58 -0.13
C GLY A 152 -1.58 1.87 0.81
N THR A 153 -1.82 2.33 2.04
CA THR A 153 -0.77 2.70 2.99
C THR A 153 -0.72 1.84 4.24
N LEU A 154 -1.58 0.82 4.34
CA LEU A 154 -1.66 -0.05 5.50
C LEU A 154 -0.32 -0.75 5.76
N LEU A 155 0.21 -0.58 6.96
CA LEU A 155 1.20 -1.47 7.56
C LEU A 155 0.73 -1.88 8.95
N PHE A 156 0.73 -3.16 9.26
CA PHE A 156 0.18 -3.67 10.52
C PHE A 156 0.86 -4.94 11.00
N LYS A 157 0.70 -5.26 12.29
CA LYS A 157 1.17 -6.52 12.88
C LYS A 157 0.34 -7.70 12.36
N ARG A 158 0.97 -8.71 11.77
CA ARG A 158 0.32 -9.90 11.20
C ARG A 158 -0.60 -10.61 12.19
N GLU A 159 -0.30 -10.55 13.49
CA GLU A 159 -1.12 -11.15 14.54
C GLU A 159 -2.55 -10.60 14.64
N ILE A 160 -2.82 -9.39 14.13
CA ILE A 160 -4.18 -8.83 14.02
C ILE A 160 -5.11 -9.79 13.27
N LEU A 161 -4.58 -10.56 12.32
CA LEU A 161 -5.34 -11.51 11.50
C LEU A 161 -5.90 -12.72 12.25
N LYS A 162 -5.46 -12.92 13.50
CA LYS A 162 -6.10 -13.87 14.43
C LYS A 162 -7.50 -13.40 14.84
N LYS A 163 -7.77 -12.09 14.77
CA LYS A 163 -9.04 -11.48 15.19
C LYS A 163 -9.79 -10.77 14.07
N VAL A 164 -9.11 -10.25 13.05
CA VAL A 164 -9.70 -9.45 11.97
C VAL A 164 -9.07 -9.82 10.64
N ARG A 165 -9.85 -10.24 9.66
CA ARG A 165 -9.40 -10.47 8.27
C ARG A 165 -10.03 -9.43 7.33
N PHE A 166 -9.48 -9.27 6.14
CA PHE A 166 -10.17 -8.49 5.10
C PHE A 166 -11.47 -9.20 4.73
N THR A 167 -12.55 -8.42 4.63
CA THR A 167 -13.86 -8.94 4.23
C THR A 167 -13.90 -9.25 2.75
N ASP A 168 -14.75 -10.20 2.36
CA ASP A 168 -14.98 -10.54 0.96
C ASP A 168 -15.71 -9.41 0.21
N ARG A 169 -14.94 -8.46 -0.32
CA ARG A 169 -15.38 -7.32 -1.14
C ARG A 169 -14.18 -6.67 -1.82
N SER A 170 -14.45 -5.96 -2.92
CA SER A 170 -13.42 -5.26 -3.70
C SER A 170 -13.43 -3.74 -3.53
N ILE A 171 -14.42 -3.19 -2.83
CA ILE A 171 -14.52 -1.75 -2.53
C ILE A 171 -14.72 -1.57 -1.03
N GLY A 172 -13.85 -0.78 -0.40
CA GLY A 172 -13.90 -0.46 1.02
C GLY A 172 -13.54 -1.63 1.94
N GLU A 173 -12.76 -2.59 1.44
CA GLU A 173 -12.20 -3.69 2.21
C GLU A 173 -11.24 -3.17 3.30
N ASP A 174 -10.46 -2.14 2.99
CA ASP A 174 -9.56 -1.42 3.89
C ASP A 174 -10.31 -0.66 4.99
N VAL A 175 -11.35 0.08 4.62
CA VAL A 175 -12.23 0.80 5.55
C VAL A 175 -12.88 -0.18 6.52
N THR A 176 -13.37 -1.30 5.98
CA THR A 176 -14.01 -2.35 6.78
C THR A 176 -13.01 -3.00 7.73
N PHE A 177 -11.80 -3.31 7.26
CA PHE A 177 -10.71 -3.84 8.07
C PHE A 177 -10.33 -2.89 9.23
N LEU A 178 -10.10 -1.61 8.94
CA LEU A 178 -9.76 -0.59 9.96
C LEU A 178 -10.87 -0.44 11.00
N ARG A 179 -12.14 -0.39 10.56
CA ARG A 179 -13.29 -0.31 11.46
C ARG A 179 -13.40 -1.54 12.36
N GLN A 180 -13.20 -2.74 11.83
CA GLN A 180 -13.21 -3.98 12.62
C GLN A 180 -12.04 -4.06 13.60
N CYS A 181 -10.88 -3.52 13.22
CA CYS A 181 -9.72 -3.43 14.09
C CYS A 181 -9.98 -2.48 15.26
N ARG A 182 -10.50 -1.28 14.99
CA ARG A 182 -10.87 -0.31 16.01
C ARG A 182 -11.89 -0.87 17.01
N LYS A 183 -12.94 -1.57 16.52
CA LYS A 183 -13.94 -2.23 17.38
C LYS A 183 -13.34 -3.25 18.35
N ARG A 184 -12.13 -3.76 18.07
CA ARG A 184 -11.40 -4.71 18.91
C ARG A 184 -10.26 -4.06 19.71
N GLY A 185 -10.21 -2.72 19.75
CA GLY A 185 -9.25 -1.95 20.54
C GLY A 185 -7.87 -1.76 19.89
N PHE A 186 -7.67 -2.18 18.65
CA PHE A 186 -6.41 -1.96 17.95
C PHE A 186 -6.22 -0.48 17.59
N LYS A 187 -5.00 0.04 17.78
CA LYS A 187 -4.67 1.45 17.59
C LYS A 187 -4.03 1.70 16.22
N THR A 188 -4.52 2.70 15.51
CA THR A 188 -4.00 3.14 14.20
C THR A 188 -3.33 4.50 14.32
N TYR A 189 -2.15 4.67 13.71
CA TYR A 189 -1.40 5.91 13.71
C TYR A 189 -1.08 6.38 12.28
N ALA A 190 -1.33 7.66 11.99
CA ALA A 190 -0.96 8.28 10.72
C ALA A 190 0.45 8.90 10.81
N THR A 191 1.30 8.57 9.84
CA THR A 191 2.65 9.14 9.68
C THR A 191 2.61 10.48 8.94
N SER A 192 3.75 10.94 8.40
CA SER A 192 3.81 12.19 7.64
C SER A 192 3.09 12.05 6.29
N PRO A 193 2.72 13.16 5.63
CA PRO A 193 2.08 13.09 4.31
C PRO A 193 3.00 12.65 3.16
N TYR A 194 4.30 12.58 3.41
CA TYR A 194 5.32 12.35 2.37
C TYR A 194 5.55 10.87 2.11
N ASN A 195 6.51 10.56 1.23
CA ASN A 195 6.98 9.21 0.90
C ASN A 195 5.96 8.27 0.23
N TYR A 196 4.72 8.71 0.02
CA TYR A 196 3.67 8.02 -0.73
C TYR A 196 2.88 9.04 -1.53
N VAL A 197 2.53 8.69 -2.77
CA VAL A 197 1.70 9.51 -3.64
C VAL A 197 0.60 8.65 -4.21
N TYR A 198 -0.64 9.01 -3.88
CA TYR A 198 -1.83 8.47 -4.53
C TYR A 198 -1.89 9.03 -5.95
N HIS A 199 -1.74 8.17 -6.96
CA HIS A 199 -1.65 8.62 -8.34
C HIS A 199 -3.01 8.57 -9.04
N ARG A 200 -3.69 9.71 -9.08
CA ARG A 200 -4.97 9.85 -9.79
C ARG A 200 -4.75 10.04 -11.29
N ARG A 201 -4.68 8.91 -12.02
CA ARG A 201 -4.56 8.90 -13.50
C ARG A 201 -5.70 9.65 -14.21
N GLN A 202 -5.43 10.01 -15.47
CA GLN A 202 -6.36 10.71 -16.35
C GLN A 202 -7.64 9.91 -16.63
N ASN A 203 -7.50 8.64 -17.04
CA ASN A 203 -8.65 7.77 -17.26
C ASN A 203 -9.24 7.28 -15.93
N LYS A 204 -10.30 7.93 -15.45
CA LYS A 204 -10.97 7.62 -14.18
C LYS A 204 -11.61 6.24 -14.16
N LYS A 205 -12.03 5.69 -15.32
CA LYS A 205 -12.61 4.34 -15.44
C LYS A 205 -11.58 3.23 -15.17
N SER A 206 -10.28 3.54 -15.31
CA SER A 206 -9.18 2.60 -15.05
C SER A 206 -8.83 2.43 -13.57
N HIS A 207 -9.58 3.06 -12.67
CA HIS A 207 -9.39 2.96 -11.23
C HIS A 207 -10.49 2.13 -10.58
N THR A 208 -10.11 1.39 -9.54
CA THR A 208 -11.04 0.69 -8.65
C THR A 208 -11.96 1.69 -7.94
N TRP A 209 -11.43 2.84 -7.52
CA TRP A 209 -12.19 3.95 -6.95
C TRP A 209 -12.38 5.09 -7.96
N ARG A 210 -13.64 5.44 -8.23
CA ARG A 210 -14.04 6.31 -9.35
C ARG A 210 -14.48 7.72 -8.93
N ALA A 211 -14.00 8.25 -7.80
CA ALA A 211 -14.30 9.62 -7.40
C ALA A 211 -13.71 10.68 -8.37
N ASP A 212 -14.43 11.79 -8.53
CA ASP A 212 -13.99 12.93 -9.33
C ASP A 212 -12.82 13.68 -8.69
N ASP A 213 -12.13 14.51 -9.47
CA ASP A 213 -10.99 15.27 -8.96
C ASP A 213 -11.41 16.34 -7.93
N SER A 214 -12.65 16.83 -7.99
CA SER A 214 -13.24 17.73 -6.99
C SER A 214 -13.22 17.14 -5.58
N PHE A 215 -13.49 15.84 -5.44
CA PHE A 215 -13.41 15.11 -4.17
C PHE A 215 -12.00 15.15 -3.56
N TYR A 216 -10.96 15.20 -4.39
CA TYR A 216 -9.58 15.30 -3.93
C TYR A 216 -9.13 16.74 -3.70
N LEU A 217 -9.78 17.72 -4.30
CA LEU A 217 -9.50 19.14 -4.07
C LEU A 217 -10.10 19.62 -2.76
N GLU A 218 -11.28 19.14 -2.40
CA GLU A 218 -11.93 19.49 -1.15
C GLU A 218 -11.09 19.10 0.08
N GLY A 219 -10.85 20.06 0.98
CA GLY A 219 -10.03 19.86 2.18
C GLY A 219 -8.54 19.63 1.93
N SER A 220 -8.09 19.71 0.67
CA SER A 220 -6.69 19.56 0.28
C SER A 220 -5.98 20.90 0.12
N LYS A 221 -4.67 20.90 0.37
CA LYS A 221 -3.79 22.03 0.06
C LYS A 221 -3.01 21.73 -1.22
N ARG A 222 -3.13 22.58 -2.24
CA ARG A 222 -2.27 22.49 -3.43
C ARG A 222 -0.82 22.79 -3.06
N LEU A 223 0.11 21.94 -3.51
CA LEU A 223 1.55 22.11 -3.34
C LEU A 223 2.22 22.67 -4.59
N ALA A 224 1.94 22.08 -5.75
CA ALA A 224 2.64 22.41 -6.98
C ALA A 224 1.83 22.00 -8.21
N VAL A 225 2.18 22.58 -9.35
CA VAL A 225 1.91 22.01 -10.68
C VAL A 225 3.28 21.59 -11.22
N THR A 226 3.48 20.28 -11.42
CA THR A 226 4.81 19.70 -11.70
C THR A 226 4.66 18.35 -12.39
N GLU A 227 5.58 18.02 -13.30
CA GLU A 227 5.73 16.64 -13.80
C GLU A 227 6.55 15.77 -12.84
N ASN A 228 7.42 16.39 -12.06
CA ASN A 228 8.28 15.70 -11.10
C ASN A 228 7.69 15.82 -9.70
N PHE A 229 6.66 15.03 -9.39
CA PHE A 229 6.11 14.97 -8.03
C PHE A 229 7.06 14.27 -7.04
N ARG A 230 8.01 13.46 -7.52
CA ARG A 230 8.89 12.65 -6.66
C ARG A 230 9.85 13.51 -5.84
N SER A 231 10.34 14.63 -6.38
CA SER A 231 11.18 15.59 -5.64
C SER A 231 10.47 16.22 -4.44
N TYR A 232 9.13 16.28 -4.47
CA TYR A 232 8.31 16.74 -3.34
C TYR A 232 7.99 15.61 -2.37
N ALA A 233 7.82 14.39 -2.89
CA ALA A 233 7.42 13.22 -2.12
C ALA A 233 8.56 12.60 -1.30
N ASP A 234 9.76 12.53 -1.86
CA ASP A 234 10.87 11.81 -1.26
C ASP A 234 11.47 12.61 -0.10
N LYS A 235 11.27 12.11 1.13
CA LYS A 235 11.79 12.70 2.36
C LYS A 235 12.56 11.64 3.14
N GLU A 236 13.87 11.85 3.22
CA GLU A 236 14.73 11.07 4.10
C GLU A 236 14.32 11.28 5.56
N LEU A 237 14.42 10.20 6.34
CA LEU A 237 13.96 10.08 7.73
C LEU A 237 15.14 9.97 8.69
#